data_AF-A0A7X7L7P6-F1
#
_entry.id   AF-A0A7X7L7P6-F1
#
_cell.length_a   1.000
_cell.length_b   1.000
_cell.length_c   1.000
_cell.angle_alpha   90.00
_cell.angle_beta   90.00
_cell.angle_gamma   90.00
#
_symmetry.space_group_name_H-M   'P 1'
#
loop_
_entity.id
_entity.type
_entity.pdbx_description
1 polymer ?
#
loop_
_entity_poly.entity_id
_entity_poly.type
_entity_poly.pdbx_seq_one_letter_code
_entity_poly.pdbx_strand_id
1 'polypeptide(L)'
;MIEFNVSKSRYIRAVQCLKMYWMDRVKPQEFDNSVLDEAVLENGNDVGELALSIFPDISKVAFESDKQIMINQTKQFIDNKSKYIAEASFSYMGRFLSVDILEIYEDGVVINEVKSS
;
A
#
# COMPACT_ATOMS: atom_id res chain seq x y z
N MET A 1 -11.55 -14.85 -12.97
CA MET A 1 -10.70 -14.39 -11.86
C MET A 1 -9.94 -13.17 -12.32
N ILE A 2 -10.02 -12.07 -11.57
CA ILE A 2 -9.20 -10.89 -11.82
C ILE A 2 -7.81 -11.18 -11.27
N GLU A 3 -6.80 -11.26 -12.13
CA GLU A 3 -5.40 -11.44 -11.68
C GLU A 3 -4.80 -10.08 -11.28
N PHE A 4 -4.74 -9.83 -9.98
CA PHE A 4 -4.06 -8.68 -9.38
C PHE A 4 -2.52 -8.85 -9.43
N ASN A 5 -1.95 -9.12 -10.60
CA ASN A 5 -0.63 -9.75 -10.71
C ASN A 5 0.58 -8.80 -10.64
N VAL A 6 0.37 -7.50 -10.47
CA VAL A 6 1.45 -6.49 -10.38
C VAL A 6 1.15 -5.49 -9.26
N SER A 7 1.97 -5.52 -8.20
CA SER A 7 1.99 -4.49 -7.16
C SER A 7 2.84 -3.29 -7.57
N LYS A 8 2.64 -2.13 -6.90
CA LYS A 8 3.44 -0.91 -7.08
C LYS A 8 4.94 -1.21 -6.99
N SER A 9 5.37 -1.91 -5.94
CA SER A 9 6.79 -2.27 -5.75
C SER A 9 7.34 -3.16 -6.86
N ARG A 10 6.54 -4.11 -7.37
CA ARG A 10 6.95 -4.98 -8.49
C ARG A 10 7.04 -4.21 -9.80
N TYR A 11 6.12 -3.28 -10.05
CA TYR A 11 6.19 -2.40 -11.20
C TYR A 11 7.45 -1.52 -11.16
N ILE A 12 7.71 -0.88 -10.02
CA ILE A 12 8.90 -0.04 -9.82
C ILE A 12 10.19 -0.85 -10.04
N ARG A 13 10.28 -2.08 -9.47
CA ARG A 13 11.43 -2.96 -9.70
C ARG A 13 11.66 -3.26 -11.18
N ALA A 14 10.59 -3.53 -11.94
CA ALA A 14 10.69 -3.79 -13.37
C ALA A 14 11.18 -2.55 -14.16
N VAL A 15 10.71 -1.37 -13.79
CA VAL A 15 11.12 -0.09 -14.39
C VAL A 15 12.58 0.24 -14.06
N GLN A 16 13.00 0.01 -12.82
CA GLN A 16 14.36 0.30 -12.36
C GLN A 16 15.39 -0.68 -12.95
N CYS A 17 15.08 -1.98 -12.92
CA CYS A 17 16.00 -3.01 -13.40
C CYS A 17 15.27 -4.32 -13.73
N LEU A 18 15.21 -4.66 -15.02
CA LEU A 18 14.60 -5.91 -15.49
C LEU A 18 15.25 -7.16 -14.87
N LYS A 19 16.57 -7.13 -14.61
CA LYS A 19 17.27 -8.25 -13.94
C LYS A 19 16.78 -8.42 -12.50
N MET A 20 16.57 -7.33 -11.76
CA MET A 20 16.03 -7.37 -10.40
C MET A 20 14.60 -7.93 -10.39
N TYR A 21 13.75 -7.50 -11.33
CA TYR A 21 12.40 -8.05 -11.48
C TYR A 21 12.41 -9.55 -11.83
N TRP A 22 13.32 -9.98 -12.72
CA TRP A 22 13.46 -11.39 -13.07
C TRP A 22 13.94 -12.22 -11.86
N MET A 23 14.92 -11.74 -11.10
CA MET A 23 15.40 -12.41 -9.88
C MET A 23 14.27 -12.56 -8.84
N ASP A 24 13.51 -11.51 -8.56
CA ASP A 24 12.33 -11.52 -7.66
C ASP A 24 11.31 -12.61 -8.02
N ARG A 25 11.15 -12.91 -9.32
CA ARG A 25 10.11 -13.83 -9.82
C ARG A 25 10.58 -15.25 -10.14
N VAL A 26 11.80 -15.39 -10.61
CA VAL A 26 12.29 -16.65 -11.22
C VAL A 26 13.40 -17.26 -10.39
N LYS A 27 14.21 -16.44 -9.72
CA LYS A 27 15.34 -16.91 -8.90
C LYS A 27 15.48 -16.11 -7.60
N PRO A 28 14.47 -16.13 -6.71
CA PRO A 28 14.51 -15.36 -5.47
C PRO A 28 15.66 -15.81 -4.54
N GLN A 29 16.14 -17.05 -4.67
CA GLN A 29 17.28 -17.57 -3.90
C GLN A 29 18.62 -16.89 -4.21
N GLU A 30 18.73 -16.16 -5.32
CA GLU A 30 19.93 -15.40 -5.71
C GLU A 30 19.93 -13.99 -5.10
N PHE A 31 18.86 -13.62 -4.38
CA PHE A 31 18.80 -12.34 -3.68
C PHE A 31 19.68 -12.39 -2.43
N ASP A 32 20.61 -11.44 -2.35
CA ASP A 32 21.48 -11.29 -1.18
C ASP A 32 20.74 -10.55 -0.07
N ASN A 33 20.25 -11.29 0.92
CA ASN A 33 19.53 -10.70 2.06
C ASN A 33 20.42 -9.79 2.93
N SER A 34 21.76 -9.86 2.81
CA SER A 34 22.65 -8.97 3.58
C SER A 34 22.54 -7.50 3.16
N VAL A 35 21.93 -7.22 2.01
CA VAL A 35 21.66 -5.86 1.53
C VAL A 35 20.37 -5.27 2.08
N LEU A 36 19.56 -6.06 2.81
CA LEU A 36 18.37 -5.55 3.49
C LEU A 36 18.80 -4.88 4.79
N ASP A 37 18.48 -3.60 4.90
CA ASP A 37 18.64 -2.86 6.14
C ASP A 37 17.33 -2.98 6.95
N GLU A 38 17.30 -3.94 7.88
CA GLU A 38 16.15 -4.18 8.75
C GLU A 38 15.78 -2.92 9.55
N ALA A 39 16.77 -2.11 9.96
CA ALA A 39 16.52 -0.88 10.70
C ALA A 39 15.81 0.17 9.84
N VAL A 40 16.12 0.24 8.54
CA VAL A 40 15.38 1.11 7.60
C VAL A 40 13.93 0.64 7.45
N LEU A 41 13.67 -0.67 7.40
CA LEU A 41 12.32 -1.21 7.30
C LEU A 41 11.51 -0.96 8.57
N GLU A 42 12.10 -1.19 9.75
CA GLU A 42 11.47 -0.91 11.05
C GLU A 42 11.17 0.58 11.20
N ASN A 43 12.12 1.45 10.89
CA ASN A 43 11.92 2.89 10.92
C ASN A 43 10.79 3.33 9.97
N GLY A 44 10.68 2.69 8.79
CA GLY A 44 9.57 2.92 7.87
C GLY A 44 8.20 2.57 8.48
N ASN A 45 8.11 1.45 9.21
CA ASN A 45 6.89 1.05 9.90
C ASN A 45 6.53 2.01 11.04
N ASP A 46 7.52 2.42 11.84
CA ASP A 46 7.32 3.35 12.94
C ASP A 46 6.84 4.73 12.45
N VAL A 47 7.42 5.23 11.36
CA VAL A 47 6.97 6.47 10.71
C VAL A 47 5.55 6.31 10.16
N GLY A 48 5.21 5.14 9.61
CA GLY A 48 3.85 4.82 9.17
C GLY A 48 2.83 4.89 10.30
N GLU A 49 3.09 4.23 11.42
CA GLU A 49 2.21 4.26 12.59
C GLU A 49 2.14 5.66 13.22
N LEU A 50 3.26 6.39 13.29
CA LEU A 50 3.27 7.77 13.76
C LEU A 50 2.41 8.67 12.86
N ALA A 51 2.46 8.49 11.54
CA ALA A 51 1.63 9.26 10.61
C ALA A 51 0.15 9.08 10.89
N LEU A 52 -0.30 7.87 11.26
CA LEU A 52 -1.70 7.62 11.62
C LEU A 52 -2.14 8.46 12.83
N SER A 53 -1.26 8.68 13.80
CA SER A 53 -1.56 9.48 15.00
C SER A 53 -1.84 10.96 14.71
N ILE A 54 -1.45 11.46 13.53
CA ILE A 54 -1.67 12.84 13.10
C ILE A 54 -3.14 13.04 12.65
N PHE A 55 -3.80 11.98 12.19
CA PHE A 55 -5.15 12.05 11.62
C PHE A 55 -6.21 11.61 12.64
N PRO A 56 -7.08 12.52 13.10
CA PRO A 56 -8.10 12.17 14.09
C PRO A 56 -9.14 11.21 13.51
N ASP A 57 -9.60 10.25 14.32
CA ASP A 57 -10.63 9.28 13.96
C ASP A 57 -10.34 8.50 12.66
N ILE A 58 -9.06 8.31 12.33
CA ILE A 58 -8.65 7.61 11.12
C ILE A 58 -9.14 6.16 11.11
N SER A 59 -9.85 5.80 10.05
CA SER A 59 -10.32 4.43 9.83
C SER A 59 -9.21 3.63 9.13
N LYS A 60 -8.71 2.55 9.73
CA LYS A 60 -7.66 1.71 9.11
C LYS A 60 -8.28 0.48 8.47
N VAL A 61 -8.02 0.29 7.17
CA VAL A 61 -8.36 -0.95 6.47
C VAL A 61 -7.47 -2.06 7.01
N ALA A 62 -8.06 -3.16 7.44
CA ALA A 62 -7.32 -4.31 7.94
C ALA A 62 -6.68 -5.05 6.76
N PHE A 63 -5.43 -5.49 6.95
CA PHE A 63 -4.79 -6.32 5.94
C PHE A 63 -5.51 -7.66 5.81
N GLU A 64 -5.92 -7.98 4.58
CA GLU A 64 -6.54 -9.26 4.26
C GLU A 64 -5.83 -9.93 3.08
N SER A 65 -5.83 -11.26 3.11
CA SER A 65 -5.33 -12.08 2.00
C SER A 65 -6.20 -11.90 0.76
N ASP A 66 -7.53 -11.85 0.94
CA ASP A 66 -8.48 -11.50 -0.11
C ASP A 66 -8.59 -9.99 -0.26
N LYS A 67 -8.08 -9.49 -1.38
CA LYS A 67 -8.08 -8.07 -1.73
C LYS A 67 -9.49 -7.49 -1.92
N GLN A 68 -10.49 -8.31 -2.23
CA GLN A 68 -11.87 -7.85 -2.28
C GLN A 68 -12.38 -7.42 -0.90
N ILE A 69 -11.93 -8.08 0.17
CA ILE A 69 -12.34 -7.70 1.54
C ILE A 69 -11.82 -6.30 1.87
N MET A 70 -10.55 -6.01 1.56
CA MET A 70 -9.93 -4.69 1.77
C MET A 70 -10.64 -3.58 0.98
N ILE A 71 -11.00 -3.85 -0.28
CA ILE A 71 -11.74 -2.91 -1.13
C ILE A 71 -13.14 -2.65 -0.55
N ASN A 72 -13.84 -3.71 -0.12
CA ASN A 72 -15.17 -3.59 0.48
C ASN A 72 -15.13 -2.82 1.80
N GLN A 73 -14.11 -3.04 2.63
CA GLN A 73 -13.92 -2.28 3.86
C GLN A 73 -13.64 -0.80 3.59
N THR A 74 -12.82 -0.49 2.58
CA THR A 74 -12.59 0.89 2.12
C THR A 74 -13.92 1.55 1.72
N LYS A 75 -14.74 0.84 0.94
CA LYS A 75 -16.08 1.32 0.54
C LYS A 75 -16.98 1.56 1.74
N GLN A 76 -16.99 0.67 2.73
CA GLN A 76 -17.78 0.85 3.96
C GLN A 76 -17.37 2.11 4.72
N PHE A 77 -16.08 2.41 4.83
CA PHE A 77 -15.61 3.64 5.47
C PHE A 77 -16.04 4.90 4.70
N ILE A 78 -16.00 4.86 3.37
CA ILE A 78 -16.52 5.94 2.51
C ILE A 78 -18.03 6.13 2.72
N ASP A 79 -18.81 5.05 2.69
CA ASP A 79 -20.27 5.07 2.89
C ASP A 79 -20.64 5.60 4.29
N ASN A 80 -19.81 5.33 5.31
CA ASN A 80 -19.93 5.84 6.67
C ASN A 80 -19.41 7.27 6.85
N LYS A 81 -19.01 7.95 5.77
CA LYS A 81 -18.48 9.33 5.78
C LYS A 81 -17.21 9.50 6.61
N SER A 82 -16.36 8.48 6.68
CA SER A 82 -15.03 8.62 7.30
C SER A 82 -14.22 9.68 6.56
N LYS A 83 -13.71 10.68 7.29
CA LYS A 83 -12.89 11.77 6.73
C LYS A 83 -11.51 11.27 6.30
N TYR A 84 -10.91 10.39 7.09
CA TYR A 84 -9.57 9.83 6.89
C TYR A 84 -9.62 8.30 6.87
N ILE A 85 -9.00 7.69 5.86
CA ILE A 85 -8.93 6.24 5.70
C ILE A 85 -7.47 5.84 5.44
N ALA A 86 -6.87 5.10 6.37
CA ALA A 86 -5.55 4.50 6.20
C ALA A 86 -5.63 3.17 5.43
N GLU A 87 -4.63 2.90 4.61
CA GLU A 87 -4.54 1.70 3.75
C GLU A 87 -5.75 1.56 2.82
N ALA A 88 -6.29 2.70 2.38
CA ALA A 88 -7.47 2.73 1.53
C ALA A 88 -7.18 1.99 0.22
N SER A 89 -8.00 0.98 -0.06
CA SER A 89 -7.76 -0.04 -1.07
C SER A 89 -8.78 0.03 -2.19
N PHE A 90 -8.29 -0.03 -3.43
CA PHE A 90 -9.08 0.13 -4.65
C PHE A 90 -8.77 -0.99 -5.65
N SER A 91 -9.67 -1.14 -6.63
CA SER A 91 -9.35 -1.85 -7.86
C SER A 91 -9.66 -1.01 -9.09
N TYR A 92 -8.77 -1.07 -10.07
CA TYR A 92 -8.95 -0.42 -11.35
C TYR A 92 -8.41 -1.28 -12.48
N MET A 93 -9.24 -1.56 -13.50
CA MET A 93 -8.89 -2.44 -14.63
C MET A 93 -8.24 -3.76 -14.19
N GLY A 94 -8.79 -4.36 -13.14
CA GLY A 94 -8.29 -5.62 -12.58
C GLY A 94 -6.96 -5.54 -11.81
N ARG A 95 -6.50 -4.33 -11.46
CA ARG A 95 -5.30 -4.11 -10.65
C ARG A 95 -5.70 -3.63 -9.26
N PHE A 96 -4.99 -4.10 -8.24
CA PHE A 96 -5.19 -3.71 -6.85
C PHE A 96 -4.23 -2.58 -6.49
N LEU A 97 -4.73 -1.57 -5.79
CA LEU A 97 -3.94 -0.43 -5.32
C LEU A 97 -4.34 -0.14 -3.87
N SER A 98 -3.36 0.14 -3.02
CA SER A 98 -3.56 0.72 -1.68
C SER A 98 -2.83 2.05 -1.65
N VAL A 99 -3.40 3.03 -0.95
CA VAL A 99 -2.74 4.30 -0.62
C VAL A 99 -2.59 4.41 0.88
N ASP A 100 -1.50 5.05 1.33
CA ASP A 100 -1.17 5.10 2.75
C ASP A 100 -2.30 5.78 3.55
N ILE A 101 -2.69 7.00 3.15
CA ILE A 101 -3.81 7.73 3.77
C ILE A 101 -4.63 8.46 2.71
N LEU A 102 -5.93 8.11 2.62
CA LEU A 102 -6.93 8.83 1.83
C LEU A 102 -7.66 9.83 2.73
N GLU A 103 -7.69 11.09 2.30
CA GLU A 103 -8.50 12.14 2.90
C GLU A 103 -9.63 12.56 1.94
N ILE A 104 -10.86 12.58 2.44
CA ILE A 104 -12.06 12.81 1.62
C ILE A 104 -12.62 14.23 1.85
N TYR A 105 -12.93 14.94 0.78
CA TYR A 105 -13.59 16.24 0.79
C TYR A 105 -14.90 16.17 -0.02
N GLU A 106 -15.73 17.21 0.04
CA GLU A 106 -17.02 17.24 -0.69
C GLU A 106 -16.83 17.21 -2.21
N ASP A 107 -15.76 17.84 -2.71
CA ASP A 107 -15.47 18.04 -4.13
C ASP A 107 -14.25 17.25 -4.62
N GLY A 108 -13.66 16.39 -3.78
CA GLY A 108 -12.48 15.65 -4.15
C GLY A 108 -11.86 14.82 -3.04
N VAL A 109 -10.63 14.36 -3.30
CA VAL A 109 -9.84 13.57 -2.36
C VAL A 109 -8.38 14.02 -2.40
N VAL A 110 -7.70 13.89 -1.27
CA VAL A 110 -6.25 14.04 -1.15
C VAL A 110 -5.66 12.68 -0.80
N ILE A 111 -4.61 12.27 -1.51
CA ILE A 111 -3.85 11.07 -1.22
C ILE A 111 -2.53 11.51 -0.58
N ASN A 112 -2.32 11.13 0.67
CA ASN A 112 -1.09 11.38 1.40
C ASN A 112 -0.23 10.10 1.37
N GLU A 113 0.96 10.18 0.79
CA GLU A 113 1.95 9.09 0.78
C GLU A 113 2.99 9.36 1.88
N VAL A 114 3.16 8.41 2.79
CA VAL A 114 4.09 8.47 3.91
C VAL A 114 5.47 8.00 3.47
N LYS A 115 6.51 8.69 3.92
CA LYS A 115 7.91 8.41 3.60
C LYS A 115 8.78 8.62 4.82
N SER A 116 9.61 7.63 5.13
CA SER A 116 10.81 7.80 5.96
C SER A 116 11.98 8.20 5.05
N SER A 117 12.75 9.21 5.49
CA SER A 117 13.96 9.68 4.79
C SER A 117 15.08 8.65 4.74
#